data_AF-A0A538BX37-F1
#
_entry.id   AF-A0A538BX37-F1
#
_cell.length_a   1.000
_cell.length_b   1.000
_cell.length_c   1.000
_cell.angle_alpha   90.00
_cell.angle_beta   90.00
_cell.angle_gamma   90.00
#
_symmetry.space_group_name_H-M   'P 1'
#
loop_
_entity.id
_entity.type
_entity.pdbx_description
1 polymer ?
#
loop_
_entity_poly.entity_id
_entity_poly.type
_entity_poly.pdbx_seq_one_letter_code
_entity_poly.pdbx_strand_id
1 'polypeptide(L)'
;MPKYIVERLFEVGEDQMPDVSRESNRVLATMPEITWVHSHVVVDESGKVRTFCIYEAPNEEAVRRHAKALGLHTVEGITEIAGDVTPADFPI
;
A
#
# COMPACT_ATOMS: atom_id res chain seq x y z
N MET A 1 -11.04 -6.17 10.61
CA MET A 1 -11.16 -6.36 9.15
C MET A 1 -9.89 -7.02 8.66
N PRO A 2 -9.92 -7.83 7.59
CA PRO A 2 -8.71 -8.37 6.96
C PRO A 2 -7.73 -7.24 6.59
N LYS A 3 -6.44 -7.56 6.65
CA LYS A 3 -5.38 -6.65 6.20
C LYS A 3 -4.81 -7.17 4.88
N TYR A 4 -4.49 -6.27 3.98
CA TYR A 4 -3.87 -6.58 2.69
C TYR A 4 -2.57 -5.80 2.55
N ILE A 5 -1.54 -6.48 2.07
CA ILE A 5 -0.31 -5.85 1.60
C ILE A 5 -0.43 -5.63 0.09
N VAL A 6 -0.08 -4.42 -0.35
CA VAL A 6 -0.08 -4.02 -1.76
C VAL A 6 1.33 -3.62 -2.14
N GLU A 7 1.88 -4.29 -3.13
CA GLU A 7 3.17 -3.91 -3.73
C GLU A 7 2.90 -3.02 -4.94
N ARG A 8 3.48 -1.82 -4.92
CA ARG A 8 3.34 -0.83 -5.99
C ARG A 8 4.68 -0.37 -6.51
N LEU A 9 4.76 -0.20 -7.82
CA LEU A 9 5.89 0.39 -8.51
C LEU A 9 5.45 1.73 -9.10
N PHE A 10 5.95 2.83 -8.56
CA PHE A 10 5.51 4.17 -8.94
C PHE A 10 6.25 4.69 -10.18
N GLU A 11 5.55 5.51 -10.95
CA GLU A 11 6.09 6.25 -12.11
C GLU A 11 6.78 7.56 -11.70
N VAL A 12 6.73 7.91 -10.41
CA VAL A 12 7.22 9.15 -9.82
C VAL A 12 8.41 8.92 -8.88
N GLY A 13 9.17 9.98 -8.63
CA GLY A 13 10.29 10.00 -7.69
C GLY A 13 9.87 10.13 -6.22
N GLU A 14 10.82 9.92 -5.30
CA GLU A 14 10.60 9.99 -3.84
C GLU A 14 10.07 11.36 -3.40
N ASP A 15 10.56 12.43 -4.02
CA ASP A 15 10.18 13.82 -3.76
C ASP A 15 8.70 14.09 -4.04
N GLN A 16 8.08 13.29 -4.92
CA GLN A 16 6.65 13.39 -5.27
C GLN A 16 5.74 12.54 -4.37
N MET A 17 6.29 11.65 -3.54
CA MET A 17 5.51 10.78 -2.66
C MET A 17 4.57 11.52 -1.71
N PRO A 18 4.92 12.69 -1.13
CA PRO A 18 3.99 13.45 -0.32
C PRO A 18 2.70 13.86 -1.05
N ASP A 19 2.78 14.18 -2.35
CA ASP A 19 1.60 14.50 -3.16
C ASP A 19 0.77 13.27 -3.48
N VAL A 20 1.42 12.15 -3.81
CA VAL A 20 0.76 10.86 -4.01
C VAL A 20 0.02 10.41 -2.74
N SER A 21 0.63 10.57 -1.56
CA SER A 21 -0.02 10.24 -0.28
C SER A 21 -1.23 11.12 0.00
N ARG A 22 -1.15 12.43 -0.31
CA ARG A 22 -2.30 13.34 -0.22
C ARG A 22 -3.43 12.90 -1.14
N GLU A 23 -3.11 12.52 -2.38
CA GLU A 23 -4.12 12.03 -3.32
C GLU A 23 -4.75 10.71 -2.88
N SER A 24 -3.94 9.78 -2.35
CA SER A 24 -4.47 8.55 -1.76
C SER A 24 -5.48 8.84 -0.65
N ASN A 25 -5.22 9.81 0.22
CA ASN A 25 -6.19 10.21 1.25
C ASN A 25 -7.48 10.81 0.66
N ARG A 26 -7.40 11.56 -0.45
CA ARG A 26 -8.59 12.07 -1.15
C ARG A 26 -9.43 10.93 -1.74
N VAL A 27 -8.80 9.93 -2.35
CA VAL A 27 -9.48 8.73 -2.85
C VAL A 27 -10.14 7.96 -1.69
N LEU A 28 -9.41 7.73 -0.59
CA LEU A 28 -9.92 7.04 0.59
C LEU A 28 -11.13 7.75 1.23
N ALA A 29 -11.18 9.09 1.18
CA ALA A 29 -12.35 9.84 1.67
C ALA A 29 -13.65 9.48 0.92
N THR A 30 -13.55 8.90 -0.29
CA THR A 30 -14.70 8.42 -1.08
C THR A 30 -14.97 6.92 -0.91
N MET A 31 -14.13 6.20 -0.17
CA MET A 31 -14.16 4.74 0.00
C MET A 31 -14.08 4.39 1.50
N PRO A 32 -15.14 4.66 2.29
CA PRO A 32 -15.11 4.50 3.75
C PRO A 32 -14.92 3.05 4.22
N GLU A 33 -15.07 2.06 3.32
CA GLU A 33 -14.85 0.65 3.61
C GLU A 33 -13.37 0.24 3.64
N ILE A 34 -12.45 1.12 3.21
CA ILE A 34 -11.01 0.85 3.19
C ILE A 34 -10.26 1.86 4.05
N THR A 35 -9.32 1.36 4.85
CA THR A 35 -8.45 2.17 5.69
C THR A 35 -7.00 1.94 5.29
N TRP A 36 -6.28 3.00 4.96
CA TRP A 36 -4.82 2.93 4.84
C TRP A 36 -4.18 2.91 6.23
N VAL A 37 -3.43 1.86 6.56
CA VAL A 37 -2.79 1.70 7.87
C VAL A 37 -1.44 2.40 7.88
N HIS A 38 -0.54 2.00 6.97
CA HIS A 38 0.76 2.64 6.74
C HIS A 38 1.38 2.10 5.44
N SER A 39 2.53 2.64 5.04
CA SER A 39 3.33 2.12 3.93
C SER A 39 4.82 2.14 4.26
N HIS A 40 5.53 1.15 3.74
CA HIS A 40 6.98 1.23 3.57
C HIS A 40 7.28 1.79 2.18
N VAL A 41 8.07 2.85 2.10
CA VAL A 41 8.56 3.43 0.85
C VAL A 41 10.02 3.03 0.71
N VAL A 42 10.36 2.44 -0.44
CA VAL A 42 11.73 2.02 -0.77
C VAL A 42 12.11 2.61 -2.12
N VAL A 43 13.37 3.04 -2.22
CA VAL A 43 13.93 3.64 -3.42
C VAL A 43 15.16 2.82 -3.79
N ASP A 44 15.22 2.37 -5.05
CA ASP A 44 16.39 1.66 -5.55
C ASP A 44 17.48 2.63 -6.05
N GLU A 45 18.64 2.09 -6.43
CA GLU A 45 19.78 2.87 -6.91
C GLU A 45 19.48 3.71 -8.17
N SER A 46 18.44 3.34 -8.93
CA SER A 46 17.99 4.09 -10.11
C SER A 46 17.04 5.24 -9.77
N GLY A 47 16.69 5.42 -8.49
CA GLY A 47 15.72 6.40 -8.03
C GLY A 47 14.27 5.94 -8.18
N LYS A 48 14.03 4.66 -8.51
CA LYS A 48 12.69 4.14 -8.71
C LYS A 48 12.02 3.86 -7.37
N VAL A 49 10.81 4.38 -7.21
CA VAL A 49 10.05 4.21 -5.96
C VAL A 49 9.19 2.96 -6.03
N ARG A 50 9.33 2.10 -5.02
CA ARG A 50 8.43 0.99 -4.74
C ARG A 50 7.84 1.16 -3.35
N THR A 51 6.59 0.75 -3.16
CA THR A 51 5.96 0.80 -1.85
C THR A 51 5.30 -0.51 -1.48
N PHE A 52 5.31 -0.82 -0.19
CA PHE A 52 4.53 -1.88 0.41
C PHE A 52 3.49 -1.24 1.33
N CYS A 53 2.27 -1.12 0.83
CA CYS A 53 1.18 -0.45 1.52
C CYS A 53 0.30 -1.45 2.25
N ILE A 54 -0.02 -1.17 3.51
CA ILE A 54 -0.92 -1.98 4.32
C ILE A 54 -2.29 -1.31 4.38
N TYR A 55 -3.32 -2.04 3.96
CA TYR A 55 -4.71 -1.59 4.01
C TYR A 55 -5.58 -2.56 4.81
N GLU A 56 -6.52 -2.04 5.59
CA GLU A 56 -7.66 -2.81 6.09
C GLU A 56 -8.83 -2.64 5.12
N ALA A 57 -9.45 -3.74 4.71
CA ALA A 57 -10.55 -3.73 3.73
C ALA A 57 -11.45 -4.97 3.89
N PRO A 58 -12.70 -4.93 3.39
CA PRO A 58 -13.60 -6.10 3.47
C PRO A 58 -13.18 -7.25 2.53
N ASN A 59 -12.44 -6.95 1.47
CA ASN A 59 -11.93 -7.92 0.49
C ASN A 59 -10.84 -7.28 -0.39
N GLU A 60 -10.13 -8.12 -1.16
CA GLU A 60 -9.10 -7.72 -2.12
C GLU A 60 -9.62 -6.76 -3.21
N GLU A 61 -10.88 -6.94 -3.67
CA GLU A 61 -11.47 -6.12 -4.73
C GLU A 61 -11.62 -4.65 -4.31
N ALA A 62 -11.94 -4.38 -3.04
CA ALA A 62 -11.96 -3.01 -2.51
C ALA A 62 -10.57 -2.35 -2.60
N VAL A 63 -9.50 -3.10 -2.30
CA VAL A 63 -8.11 -2.63 -2.40
C VAL A 63 -7.72 -2.40 -3.86
N ARG A 64 -8.13 -3.28 -4.78
CA ARG A 64 -7.92 -3.12 -6.23
C ARG A 64 -8.58 -1.86 -6.77
N ARG A 65 -9.82 -1.58 -6.37
CA ARG A 65 -10.53 -0.35 -6.76
C ARG A 65 -9.81 0.91 -6.28
N HIS A 66 -9.36 0.92 -5.01
CA HIS A 66 -8.58 2.04 -4.48
C HIS A 66 -7.26 2.24 -5.25
N ALA A 67 -6.50 1.16 -5.49
CA ALA A 67 -5.24 1.24 -6.24
C ALA A 67 -5.46 1.79 -7.66
N LYS A 68 -6.49 1.31 -8.35
CA LYS A 68 -6.87 1.80 -9.69
C LYS A 68 -7.28 3.28 -9.68
N ALA A 69 -8.01 3.72 -8.65
CA ALA A 69 -8.44 5.11 -8.53
C ALA A 69 -7.28 6.07 -8.23
N LEU A 70 -6.27 5.65 -7.47
CA LEU A 70 -5.08 6.45 -7.19
C LEU A 70 -4.19 6.64 -8.43
N GLY A 71 -3.92 5.57 -9.19
CA GLY A 71 -3.07 5.64 -10.39
C GLY A 71 -1.60 5.99 -10.11
N LEU A 72 -0.84 6.33 -11.17
CA LEU A 72 0.61 6.66 -11.13
C LEU A 72 1.53 5.52 -10.66
N HIS A 73 1.04 4.28 -10.72
CA HIS A 73 1.80 3.10 -10.36
C HIS A 73 1.29 1.85 -11.08
N THR A 74 2.14 0.84 -11.16
CA THR A 74 1.75 -0.55 -11.42
C THR A 74 1.57 -1.29 -10.10
N VAL A 75 0.52 -2.12 -10.01
CA VAL A 75 0.33 -3.04 -8.88
C VAL A 75 0.99 -4.38 -9.23
N GLU A 76 2.04 -4.72 -8.50
CA GLU A 76 2.78 -5.98 -8.69
C GLU A 76 2.08 -7.13 -7.94
N GLY A 77 1.43 -6.84 -6.81
CA GLY A 77 0.73 -7.83 -6.01
C GLY A 77 -0.21 -7.23 -4.97
N ILE A 78 -1.27 -7.99 -4.66
CA ILE A 78 -2.16 -7.73 -3.51
C ILE A 78 -2.38 -9.07 -2.83
N THR A 79 -2.07 -9.15 -1.55
CA THR A 79 -2.17 -10.40 -0.78
C THR A 79 -2.74 -10.11 0.61
N GLU A 80 -3.61 -10.98 1.10
CA GLU A 80 -4.08 -10.90 2.48
C GLU A 80 -2.95 -11.24 3.45
N ILE A 81 -2.80 -10.44 4.50
CA ILE A 81 -1.81 -10.64 5.56
C ILE A 81 -2.38 -11.64 6.55
N ALA A 82 -1.77 -12.83 6.61
CA ALA A 82 -2.16 -13.89 7.54
C ALA A 82 -1.73 -13.60 9.00
N GLY A 83 -0.70 -12.78 9.18
CA GLY A 83 -0.18 -12.38 10.49
C GLY A 83 1.17 -11.67 10.38
N ASP A 84 1.51 -10.93 11.42
CA ASP A 84 2.82 -10.31 11.60
C ASP A 84 3.59 -11.13 12.64
N VAL A 85 4.86 -11.44 12.37
CA VAL A 85 5.71 -12.21 13.29
C VAL A 85 7.06 -11.54 13.48
N THR A 86 7.64 -11.73 14.65
CA THR A 86 8.94 -11.21 15.06
C THR A 86 9.78 -12.35 15.66
N PRO A 87 11.11 -12.18 15.77
CA PRO A 87 11.94 -13.17 16.45
C PRO A 87 11.49 -13.49 17.89
N ALA A 88 10.83 -12.55 18.58
CA ALA A 88 10.34 -12.75 19.94
C ALA A 88 9.19 -13.76 20.04
N ASP A 89 8.46 -14.01 18.95
CA ASP A 89 7.38 -15.01 18.89
C ASP A 89 7.91 -16.46 18.83
N PHE A 90 9.22 -16.62 18.56
CA PHE A 90 9.87 -17.91 18.36
C PHE A 90 11.16 -18.02 19.20
N PRO A 91 11.05 -18.11 20.54
CA PRO A 91 12.21 -18.30 21.40
C PRO A 91 12.89 -19.64 21.13
N ILE A 92 14.23 -19.65 21.19
CA ILE A 92 15.10 -20.84 21.08
C ILE A 92 15.46 -21.34 22.48
#